data_AF-A0A965A9G4-F1
#
_entry.id   AF-A0A965A9G4-F1
#
_cell.length_a   1.000
_cell.length_b   1.000
_cell.length_c   1.000
_cell.angle_alpha   90.00
_cell.angle_beta   90.00
_cell.angle_gamma   90.00
#
_symmetry.space_group_name_H-M   'P 1'
#
loop_
_entity.id
_entity.type
_entity.pdbx_description
1 polymer ?
#
loop_
_entity_poly.entity_id
_entity_poly.type
_entity_poly.pdbx_seq_one_letter_code
_entity_poly.pdbx_strand_id
1 'polypeptide(L)'
;MPTYRFVNTETGEEFEDFISNSRKEELLEKNQHIRQLPSAFAITSMTGSLDSKTDNTWKEVLAKVSEAHPDSPLASRYGKRTIHQAKAKDIYNKWKNS
;
A
#
# COMPACT_ATOMS: atom_id res chain seq x y z
N MET A 1 -15.64 -12.60 -0.27
CA MET A 1 -15.31 -14.04 -0.15
C MET A 1 -13.91 -14.24 -0.72
N PRO A 2 -13.05 -15.03 -0.07
CA PRO A 2 -11.70 -15.35 -0.55
C PRO A 2 -11.72 -16.51 -1.56
N THR A 3 -10.72 -16.57 -2.44
CA THR A 3 -10.45 -17.71 -3.33
C THR A 3 -9.43 -18.63 -2.67
N TYR A 4 -9.75 -19.92 -2.57
CA TYR A 4 -8.85 -20.93 -2.01
C TYR A 4 -8.41 -21.90 -3.09
N ARG A 5 -7.14 -22.33 -3.01
CA ARG A 5 -6.57 -23.40 -3.82
C ARG A 5 -6.55 -24.69 -3.02
N PHE A 6 -7.03 -25.76 -3.61
CA PHE A 6 -7.06 -27.10 -3.03
C PHE A 6 -6.35 -28.09 -3.95
N VAL A 7 -5.79 -29.14 -3.35
CA VAL A 7 -5.22 -30.30 -4.04
C VAL A 7 -5.93 -31.54 -3.54
N ASN A 8 -6.42 -32.35 -4.47
CA ASN A 8 -6.83 -33.71 -4.16
C ASN A 8 -5.60 -34.61 -4.13
N THR A 9 -5.29 -35.22 -2.99
CA THR A 9 -4.12 -36.11 -2.83
C THR A 9 -4.26 -37.45 -3.56
N GLU A 10 -5.46 -37.84 -3.97
CA GLU A 10 -5.71 -39.10 -4.67
C GLU A 10 -5.54 -38.96 -6.19
N THR A 11 -6.02 -37.86 -6.77
CA THR A 11 -5.94 -37.61 -8.23
C THR A 11 -4.79 -36.69 -8.61
N GLY A 12 -4.23 -35.95 -7.64
CA GLY A 12 -3.22 -34.92 -7.89
C GLY A 12 -3.77 -33.67 -8.56
N GLU A 13 -5.09 -33.53 -8.67
CA GLU A 13 -5.72 -32.39 -9.33
C GLU A 13 -5.78 -31.18 -8.40
N GLU A 14 -5.30 -30.03 -8.91
CA GLU A 14 -5.44 -28.74 -8.25
C GLU A 14 -6.69 -28.04 -8.75
N PHE A 15 -7.51 -27.50 -7.83
CA PHE A 15 -8.68 -26.71 -8.19
C PHE A 15 -8.80 -25.47 -7.32
N GLU A 16 -9.41 -24.44 -7.91
CA GLU A 16 -9.70 -23.15 -7.27
C GLU A 16 -11.19 -23.07 -6.98
N ASP A 17 -11.54 -22.77 -5.72
CA ASP A 17 -12.94 -22.60 -5.32
C ASP A 17 -13.13 -21.29 -4.53
N PHE A 18 -14.24 -20.61 -4.82
CA PHE A 18 -14.62 -19.32 -4.24
C PHE A 18 -15.64 -19.54 -3.13
N ILE A 19 -15.15 -19.93 -1.95
CA ILE A 19 -16.00 -20.34 -0.83
C ILE A 19 -15.74 -19.52 0.44
N SER A 20 -16.72 -19.48 1.34
CA SER A 20 -16.54 -18.91 2.68
C SER A 20 -15.63 -19.77 3.55
N ASN A 21 -15.06 -19.19 4.61
CA ASN A 21 -14.20 -19.96 5.53
C ASN A 21 -14.96 -21.11 6.23
N SER A 22 -16.24 -20.92 6.55
CA SER A 22 -17.09 -21.97 7.12
C SER A 22 -17.28 -23.17 6.18
N ARG A 23 -17.58 -22.90 4.90
CA ARG A 23 -17.74 -23.93 3.88
C ARG A 23 -16.45 -24.70 3.62
N LYS A 24 -15.32 -24.01 3.74
CA LYS A 24 -13.98 -24.61 3.64
C LYS A 24 -13.74 -25.62 4.77
N GLU A 25 -14.05 -25.26 6.02
CA GLU A 25 -13.92 -26.18 7.16
C GLU A 25 -14.75 -27.45 6.95
N GLU A 26 -16.02 -27.30 6.52
CA GLU A 26 -16.88 -28.45 6.19
C GLU A 26 -16.32 -29.33 5.07
N LEU A 27 -15.67 -28.75 4.05
CA LEU A 27 -15.08 -29.50 2.95
C LEU A 27 -13.84 -30.28 3.38
N LEU A 28 -13.00 -29.72 4.26
CA LEU A 28 -11.83 -30.40 4.80
C LEU A 28 -12.22 -31.52 5.77
N GLU A 29 -13.29 -31.33 6.55
CA GLU A 29 -13.80 -32.38 7.46
C GLU A 29 -14.43 -33.55 6.70
N LYS A 30 -15.20 -33.28 5.65
CA LYS A 30 -15.89 -34.31 4.87
C LYS A 30 -14.94 -35.08 3.93
N ASN A 31 -13.87 -34.45 3.46
CA ASN A 31 -12.96 -35.02 2.47
C ASN A 31 -11.50 -34.95 2.94
N GLN A 32 -11.06 -35.97 3.68
CA GLN A 32 -9.68 -36.07 4.18
C GLN A 32 -8.60 -36.10 3.08
N HIS A 33 -8.98 -36.40 1.83
CA HIS A 33 -8.12 -36.40 0.66
C HIS A 33 -7.89 -35.00 0.06
N ILE A 34 -8.58 -33.96 0.55
CA ILE A 34 -8.44 -32.60 0.04
C ILE A 34 -7.53 -31.82 0.98
N ARG A 35 -6.41 -31.31 0.47
CA ARG A 35 -5.48 -30.43 1.21
C ARG A 35 -5.53 -29.03 0.64
N GLN A 36 -5.56 -28.04 1.53
CA GLN A 36 -5.47 -26.65 1.14
C GLN A 36 -4.00 -26.31 0.80
N LEU A 37 -3.76 -25.75 -0.39
CA LEU A 37 -2.48 -25.13 -0.72
C LEU A 37 -2.40 -23.73 -0.10
N PRO A 38 -1.21 -23.26 0.28
CA PRO A 38 -1.01 -21.86 0.64
C PRO A 38 -1.40 -21.00 -0.55
N SER A 39 -2.57 -20.37 -0.47
CA SER A 39 -2.99 -19.35 -1.43
C SER A 39 -2.02 -18.17 -1.27
N ALA A 40 -1.41 -17.75 -2.37
CA ALA A 40 -0.59 -16.55 -2.37
C ALA A 40 -1.51 -15.40 -1.95
N PHE A 41 -1.34 -14.91 -0.72
CA PHE A 41 -2.01 -13.70 -0.29
C PHE A 41 -1.65 -12.64 -1.32
N ALA A 42 -2.64 -12.11 -2.03
CA ALA A 42 -2.46 -10.87 -2.77
C ALA A 42 -2.17 -9.81 -1.70
N ILE A 43 -0.89 -9.57 -1.42
CA ILE A 43 -0.43 -8.47 -0.57
C ILE A 43 -0.73 -7.21 -1.38
N THR A 44 -1.97 -6.73 -1.30
CA THR A 44 -2.29 -5.37 -1.69
C THR A 44 -1.59 -4.49 -0.67
N SER A 45 -0.38 -4.03 -1.02
CA SER A 45 0.23 -2.89 -0.34
C SER A 45 -0.81 -1.78 -0.35
N MET A 46 -1.20 -1.27 0.82
CA MET A 46 -2.10 -0.13 0.93
C MET A 46 -1.62 0.96 -0.02
N THR A 47 -2.32 1.17 -1.14
CA THR A 47 -2.08 2.28 -2.06
C THR A 47 -2.65 3.53 -1.41
N GLY A 48 -1.86 4.09 -0.48
CA GLY A 48 -2.18 5.33 0.20
C GLY A 48 -0.93 5.86 0.89
N SER A 49 -0.56 7.11 0.60
CA SER A 49 0.39 7.82 1.42
C SER A 49 -0.14 7.91 2.86
N LEU A 50 0.74 7.80 3.87
CA LEU A 50 0.37 8.00 5.28
C LEU A 50 -0.45 9.28 5.49
N ASP A 51 -0.18 10.29 4.67
CA ASP A 51 -0.82 11.61 4.70
C ASP A 51 -2.21 11.67 4.06
N SER A 52 -2.66 10.60 3.40
CA SER A 52 -3.97 10.58 2.71
C SER A 52 -5.15 10.54 3.69
N LYS A 53 -4.93 10.02 4.90
CA LYS A 53 -5.94 9.86 5.96
C LYS A 53 -5.72 10.81 7.15
N THR A 54 -4.88 11.82 7.03
CA THR A 54 -4.72 12.83 8.09
C THR A 54 -5.83 13.89 7.99
N ASP A 55 -6.21 14.45 9.13
CA ASP A 55 -7.23 15.49 9.19
C ASP A 55 -6.80 16.78 8.45
N ASN A 56 -7.75 17.68 8.18
CA ASN A 56 -7.48 18.94 7.50
C ASN A 56 -6.74 19.94 8.40
N THR A 57 -7.02 19.94 9.71
CA THR A 57 -6.39 20.84 10.68
C THR A 57 -4.88 20.61 10.81
N TRP A 58 -4.45 19.36 10.76
CA TRP A 58 -3.06 18.93 10.72
C TRP A 58 -2.38 19.42 9.44
N LYS A 59 -3.04 19.27 8.29
CA LYS A 59 -2.51 19.77 7.00
C LYS A 59 -2.32 21.28 7.02
N GLU A 60 -3.22 22.03 7.65
CA GLU A 60 -3.07 23.48 7.82
C GLU A 60 -1.90 23.86 8.72
N VAL A 61 -1.66 23.14 9.81
CA VAL A 61 -0.49 23.35 10.66
C VAL A 61 0.79 23.07 9.90
N LEU A 62 0.85 21.95 9.16
CA LEU A 62 2.00 21.62 8.32
C LEU A 62 2.24 22.69 7.24
N ALA A 63 1.18 23.21 6.62
CA ALA A 63 1.26 24.30 5.66
C ALA A 63 1.85 25.58 6.30
N LYS A 64 1.35 26.00 7.47
CA LYS A 64 1.87 27.18 8.17
C LYS A 64 3.34 27.04 8.56
N VAL A 65 3.73 25.88 9.09
CA VAL A 65 5.14 25.61 9.44
C VAL A 65 6.02 25.60 8.19
N SER A 66 5.51 25.07 7.08
CA SER A 66 6.25 25.06 5.81
C SER A 66 6.43 26.46 5.20
N GLU A 67 5.44 27.34 5.36
CA GLU A 67 5.51 28.73 4.91
C GLU A 67 6.50 29.54 5.76
N ALA A 68 6.53 29.29 7.07
CA ALA A 68 7.50 29.93 7.98
C ALA A 68 8.94 29.47 7.75
N HIS A 69 9.14 28.21 7.34
CA HIS A 69 10.46 27.61 7.15
C HIS A 69 10.61 26.97 5.74
N PRO A 70 10.78 27.78 4.68
CA PRO A 70 10.75 27.32 3.28
C PRO A 70 11.90 26.39 2.88
N ASP A 71 13.01 26.41 3.63
CA ASP A 71 14.20 25.58 3.39
C ASP A 71 14.19 24.26 4.17
N SER A 72 13.18 24.04 5.01
CA SER A 72 13.06 22.81 5.78
C SER A 72 12.74 21.59 4.89
N PRO A 73 13.11 20.37 5.33
CA PRO A 73 12.67 19.14 4.67
C PRO A 73 11.15 18.99 4.63
N LEU A 74 10.45 19.55 5.62
CA LEU A 74 8.99 19.57 5.70
C LEU A 74 8.38 20.45 4.60
N ALA A 75 8.92 21.65 4.40
CA ALA A 75 8.46 22.56 3.34
C ALA A 75 8.74 22.05 1.93
N SER A 76 9.70 21.13 1.78
CA SER A 76 9.90 20.43 0.51
C SER A 76 8.78 19.43 0.20
N ARG A 77 8.04 18.95 1.21
CA ARG A 77 6.94 17.98 1.05
C ARG A 77 5.56 18.65 1.03
N TYR A 78 5.31 19.61 1.92
CA TYR A 78 3.98 20.22 2.13
C TYR A 78 3.92 21.72 1.78
N GLY A 79 5.07 22.34 1.50
CA GLY A 79 5.14 23.77 1.20
C GLY A 79 4.77 24.09 -0.26
N LYS A 80 4.06 25.20 -0.45
CA LYS A 80 3.77 25.74 -1.78
C LYS A 80 4.98 26.52 -2.28
N ARG A 81 5.49 26.18 -3.47
CA ARG A 81 6.59 26.89 -4.13
C ARG A 81 6.11 27.48 -5.45
N THR A 82 6.52 28.70 -5.75
CA THR A 82 6.29 29.27 -7.09
C THR A 82 7.23 28.65 -8.12
N ILE A 83 6.87 28.72 -9.40
CA ILE A 83 7.69 28.19 -10.50
C ILE A 83 9.12 28.78 -10.49
N HIS A 84 9.26 30.06 -10.15
CA HIS A 84 10.56 30.71 -10.04
C HIS A 84 11.41 30.14 -8.89
N GLN A 85 10.80 29.92 -7.72
CA GLN A 85 11.48 29.33 -6.56
C GLN A 85 11.90 27.87 -6.80
N ALA A 86 11.09 27.09 -7.52
CA ALA A 86 11.43 25.74 -7.91
C ALA A 86 12.66 25.73 -8.85
N LYS A 87 12.63 26.54 -9.91
CA LYS A 87 13.75 26.65 -10.86
C LYS A 87 15.05 27.13 -10.20
N ALA A 88 14.96 28.10 -9.31
CA ALA A 88 16.12 28.59 -8.56
C ALA A 88 16.75 27.47 -7.70
N LYS A 89 15.92 26.66 -7.03
CA LYS A 89 16.37 25.52 -6.24
C LYS A 89 17.00 24.42 -7.11
N ASP A 90 16.44 24.15 -8.29
CA ASP A 90 17.00 23.17 -9.23
C ASP A 90 18.39 23.58 -9.73
N ILE A 91 18.56 24.86 -10.08
CA ILE A 91 19.86 25.41 -10.47
C ILE A 91 20.86 25.30 -9.31
N TYR A 92 20.44 25.68 -8.10
CA TYR A 92 21.27 25.56 -6.90
C TYR A 92 21.70 24.10 -6.62
N ASN A 93 20.76 23.15 -6.71
CA ASN A 93 21.05 21.73 -6.50
C ASN A 93 21.99 21.19 -7.56
N LYS A 94 21.82 21.60 -8.83
CA LYS A 94 22.73 21.22 -9.93
C LYS A 94 24.15 21.72 -9.68
N TRP A 95 24.29 22.97 -9.21
CA TRP A 95 25.58 23.54 -8.86
C TRP A 95 26.21 22.84 -7.66
N LYS A 96 25.43 22.58 -6.60
CA LYS A 96 25.91 21.90 -5.39
C LYS A 96 26.40 20.47 -5.64
N ASN A 97 25.81 19.80 -6.63
CA ASN A 97 26.15 18.42 -6.99
C ASN A 97 27.16 18.31 -8.16
N SER A 98 27.66 19.44 -8.68
CA SER A 98 28.78 19.49 -9.63
C SER A 98 30.09 19.70 -8.88
#